data_AF-A0A0Z8LVD5-F1
#
_entry.id   AF-A0A0Z8LVD5-F1
#
_cell.length_a   1.000
_cell.length_b   1.000
_cell.length_c   1.000
_cell.angle_alpha   90.00
_cell.angle_beta   90.00
_cell.angle_gamma   90.00
#
_symmetry.space_group_name_H-M   'P 1'
#
loop_
_entity.id
_entity.type
_entity.pdbx_description
1 polymer ?
#
loop_
_entity_poly.entity_id
_entity_poly.type
_entity_poly.pdbx_seq_one_letter_code
_entity_poly.pdbx_strand_id
1 'polypeptide(L)'
;MLGLLRSLPTSLQDTLRTTSDPSLLSGGEKNVLCLLRALMSGKDVLLLDEPTAHLDPALTKQVLTKLLQLEDKLIITILHESDSAILDMFDVILEMRDGKLREKI
;
A
#
# COMPACT_ATOMS: atom_id res chain seq x y z
N MET A 1 -7.35 -10.24 -6.09
CA MET A 1 -6.19 -9.88 -6.94
C MET A 1 -6.54 -9.16 -8.24
N LEU A 2 -7.34 -9.74 -9.16
CA LEU A 2 -7.72 -9.07 -10.43
C LEU A 2 -8.49 -7.75 -10.25
N GLY A 3 -9.24 -7.59 -9.15
CA GLY A 3 -9.94 -6.35 -8.81
C GLY A 3 -9.04 -5.18 -8.40
N LEU A 4 -7.78 -5.45 -8.03
CA LEU A 4 -6.80 -4.41 -7.66
C LEU A 4 -6.13 -3.83 -8.92
N LEU A 5 -5.82 -4.70 -9.90
CA LEU A 5 -5.31 -4.30 -11.22
C LEU A 5 -6.28 -3.36 -11.96
N ARG A 6 -7.59 -3.59 -11.84
CA ARG A 6 -8.61 -2.73 -12.43
C ARG A 6 -8.80 -1.40 -11.69
N SER A 7 -8.34 -1.31 -10.45
CA SER A 7 -8.37 -0.09 -9.65
C SER A 7 -7.03 0.64 -9.61
N LEU A 8 -6.09 0.26 -10.48
CA LEU A 8 -4.85 1.00 -10.62
C LEU A 8 -5.13 2.39 -11.20
N PRO A 9 -4.33 3.40 -10.82
CA PRO A 9 -4.37 4.71 -11.44
C PRO A 9 -4.30 4.58 -12.96
N THR A 10 -5.14 5.32 -13.68
CA THR A 10 -5.17 5.29 -15.15
C THR A 10 -3.78 5.64 -15.72
N SER A 11 -3.05 6.56 -15.08
CA SER A 11 -1.68 6.93 -15.46
C SER A 11 -0.72 5.73 -15.49
N LEU A 12 -0.83 4.84 -14.49
CA LEU A 12 -0.01 3.63 -14.44
C LEU A 12 -0.39 2.68 -15.56
N GLN A 13 -1.70 2.50 -15.81
CA GLN A 13 -2.18 1.63 -16.88
C GLN A 13 -1.71 2.14 -18.26
N ASP A 14 -1.75 3.44 -18.50
CA ASP A 14 -1.30 4.07 -19.74
C ASP A 14 0.20 3.95 -19.92
N THR A 15 0.98 4.18 -18.86
CA THR A 15 2.44 4.03 -18.88
C THR A 15 2.83 2.58 -19.19
N LEU A 16 2.22 1.60 -18.52
CA LEU A 16 2.50 0.17 -18.76
C LEU A 16 2.08 -0.32 -20.15
N ARG A 17 1.15 0.37 -20.82
CA ARG A 17 0.75 0.07 -22.21
C ARG A 17 1.69 0.67 -23.24
N THR A 18 2.39 1.75 -22.89
CA THR A 18 3.18 2.56 -23.83
C THR A 18 4.67 2.28 -23.76
N THR A 19 5.18 1.79 -22.63
CA THR A 19 6.61 1.52 -22.47
C THR A 19 6.90 0.35 -21.52
N SER A 20 8.04 -0.29 -21.74
CA SER A 20 8.63 -1.28 -20.83
C SER A 20 9.78 -0.70 -19.99
N ASP A 21 10.14 0.57 -20.20
CA ASP A 21 11.24 1.23 -19.51
C ASP A 21 10.81 1.67 -18.09
N PRO A 22 11.36 1.05 -17.03
CA PRO A 22 10.98 1.38 -15.65
C PRO A 22 11.38 2.79 -15.23
N SER A 23 12.30 3.44 -15.96
CA SER A 23 12.75 4.80 -15.65
C SER A 23 11.65 5.85 -15.84
N LEU A 24 10.68 5.56 -16.70
CA LEU A 24 9.57 6.45 -17.05
C LEU A 24 8.41 6.44 -16.04
N LEU A 25 8.43 5.51 -15.07
CA LEU A 25 7.44 5.45 -14.00
C LEU A 25 7.76 6.48 -12.92
N SER A 26 6.72 7.19 -12.46
CA SER A 26 6.82 8.04 -11.26
C SER A 26 7.11 7.21 -10.00
N GLY A 27 7.52 7.88 -8.92
CA GLY A 27 7.77 7.22 -7.64
C GLY A 27 6.53 6.46 -7.10
N GLY A 28 5.36 7.09 -7.18
CA GLY A 28 4.09 6.46 -6.79
C GLY A 28 3.73 5.25 -7.64
N GLU A 29 3.94 5.34 -8.96
CA GLU A 29 3.72 4.22 -9.89
C GLU A 29 4.66 3.03 -9.61
N LYS A 30 5.93 3.30 -9.30
CA LYS A 30 6.89 2.28 -8.86
C LYS A 30 6.44 1.63 -7.55
N ASN A 31 5.98 2.41 -6.58
CA ASN A 31 5.48 1.88 -5.30
C ASN A 31 4.25 1.00 -5.48
N VAL A 32 3.28 1.43 -6.28
CA VAL A 32 2.10 0.62 -6.59
C VAL A 32 2.50 -0.69 -7.28
N LEU A 33 3.42 -0.67 -8.23
CA LEU A 33 3.94 -1.90 -8.86
C LEU A 33 4.65 -2.83 -7.86
N CYS A 34 5.45 -2.27 -6.94
CA CYS A 34 6.08 -3.04 -5.87
C CYS A 34 5.04 -3.71 -4.96
N LEU A 35 3.98 -2.99 -4.60
CA LEU A 35 2.86 -3.52 -3.82
C LEU A 35 2.14 -4.64 -4.58
N LEU A 36 1.80 -4.43 -5.85
CA LEU A 36 1.19 -5.47 -6.69
C LEU A 36 2.05 -6.73 -6.75
N ARG A 37 3.37 -6.57 -6.93
CA ARG A 37 4.31 -7.69 -6.93
C ARG A 37 4.29 -8.45 -5.61
N ALA A 38 4.26 -7.74 -4.47
CA ALA A 38 4.15 -8.37 -3.16
C ALA A 38 2.85 -9.16 -3.03
N LEU A 39 1.72 -8.61 -3.49
CA LEU A 39 0.42 -9.29 -3.46
C LEU A 39 0.37 -10.52 -4.37
N MET A 40 1.03 -10.48 -5.53
CA MET A 40 1.13 -11.61 -6.46
C MET A 40 2.01 -12.75 -5.95
N SER A 41 2.79 -12.53 -4.88
CA SER A 41 3.64 -13.58 -4.29
C SER A 41 2.84 -14.74 -3.66
N GLY A 42 1.54 -14.53 -3.41
CA GLY A 42 0.66 -15.52 -2.78
C GLY A 42 1.01 -15.85 -1.32
N LYS A 43 1.93 -15.11 -0.69
CA LYS A 43 2.32 -15.34 0.71
C LYS A 43 1.18 -14.99 1.66
N ASP A 44 1.11 -15.69 2.78
CA ASP A 44 0.09 -15.47 3.81
C ASP A 44 0.42 -14.29 4.73
N VAL A 45 1.70 -13.89 4.77
CA VAL A 45 2.19 -12.75 5.55
C VAL A 45 2.83 -11.73 4.61
N LEU A 46 2.41 -10.48 4.73
CA LEU A 46 2.94 -9.33 3.98
C LEU A 46 3.53 -8.33 4.97
N LEU A 47 4.84 -8.06 4.85
CA LEU A 47 5.51 -6.96 5.52
C LEU A 47 5.74 -5.84 4.50
N LEU A 48 5.12 -4.70 4.72
CA LEU A 48 5.08 -3.59 3.77
C LEU A 48 5.69 -2.35 4.42
N ASP A 49 6.75 -1.83 3.82
CA ASP A 49 7.37 -0.58 4.26
C ASP A 49 6.84 0.57 3.41
N GLU A 50 6.10 1.49 4.03
CA GLU A 50 5.43 2.63 3.40
C GLU A 50 4.78 2.32 2.03
N PRO A 51 3.84 1.36 1.93
CA PRO A 51 3.28 0.91 0.66
C PRO A 51 2.49 2.00 -0.10
N THR A 52 2.19 3.12 0.56
CA THR A 52 1.47 4.27 0.00
C THR A 52 2.33 5.52 -0.13
N ALA A 53 3.66 5.42 0.06
CA ALA A 53 4.54 6.56 -0.14
C ALA A 53 4.40 7.12 -1.56
N HIS A 54 4.45 8.46 -1.67
CA HIS A 54 4.29 9.21 -2.92
C HIS A 54 2.92 9.09 -3.59
N LEU A 55 1.90 8.54 -2.92
CA LEU A 55 0.52 8.55 -3.39
C LEU A 55 -0.22 9.78 -2.87
N ASP A 56 -1.18 10.28 -3.63
CA ASP A 56 -2.10 11.30 -3.13
C ASP A 56 -3.03 10.71 -2.04
N PRO A 57 -3.65 11.55 -1.19
CA PRO A 57 -4.49 11.06 -0.08
C PRO A 57 -5.69 10.21 -0.52
N ALA A 58 -6.30 10.52 -1.66
CA ALA A 58 -7.47 9.77 -2.14
C ALA A 58 -7.07 8.36 -2.59
N LEU A 59 -5.97 8.26 -3.33
CA LEU A 59 -5.41 6.99 -3.77
C LEU A 59 -4.85 6.17 -2.59
N THR A 60 -4.21 6.82 -1.62
CA THR A 60 -3.74 6.19 -0.37
C THR A 60 -4.88 5.45 0.33
N LYS A 61 -6.00 6.16 0.57
CA LYS A 61 -7.18 5.57 1.20
C LYS A 61 -7.71 4.38 0.39
N GLN A 62 -7.82 4.54 -0.93
CA GLN A 62 -8.31 3.47 -1.81
C GLN A 62 -7.42 2.22 -1.76
N VAL A 63 -6.09 2.39 -1.78
CA VAL A 63 -5.12 1.29 -1.72
C VAL A 63 -5.22 0.58 -0.37
N LEU A 64 -5.20 1.33 0.75
CA LEU A 64 -5.29 0.76 2.09
C LEU A 64 -6.62 0.03 2.30
N THR A 65 -7.76 0.58 1.86
CA THR A 65 -9.06 -0.09 1.98
C THR A 65 -9.05 -1.44 1.29
N LYS A 66 -8.50 -1.52 0.08
CA LYS A 66 -8.43 -2.79 -0.67
C LYS A 66 -7.41 -3.76 -0.08
N LEU A 67 -6.31 -3.24 0.44
CA LEU A 67 -5.26 -4.04 1.06
C LEU A 67 -5.77 -4.71 2.34
N LEU A 68 -6.45 -3.95 3.20
CA LEU A 68 -6.99 -4.43 4.48
C LEU A 68 -8.26 -5.28 4.34
N GLN A 69 -8.88 -5.32 3.15
CA GLN A 69 -9.99 -6.23 2.82
C GLN A 69 -9.52 -7.66 2.45
N LEU A 70 -8.21 -7.94 2.48
CA LEU A 70 -7.67 -9.27 2.20
C LEU A 70 -7.77 -10.16 3.44
N GLU A 71 -8.91 -10.82 3.63
CA GLU A 71 -9.22 -11.62 4.82
C GLU A 71 -8.29 -12.83 5.04
N ASP A 72 -7.60 -13.31 3.99
CA ASP A 72 -6.72 -14.47 4.03
C ASP A 72 -5.23 -14.13 4.26
N LYS A 73 -4.94 -12.89 4.69
CA LYS A 73 -3.57 -12.36 4.81
C LYS A 73 -3.33 -11.68 6.15
N LEU A 74 -2.19 -11.96 6.76
CA LEU A 74 -1.62 -11.13 7.82
C LEU A 74 -0.82 -10.00 7.17
N ILE A 75 -1.21 -8.75 7.44
CA ILE A 75 -0.56 -7.57 6.90
C ILE A 75 0.05 -6.77 8.02
N ILE A 76 1.37 -6.57 7.96
CA ILE A 76 2.12 -5.70 8.84
C ILE A 76 2.66 -4.57 7.97
N THR A 77 2.26 -3.35 8.25
CA THR A 77 2.70 -2.19 7.48
C THR A 77 3.34 -1.14 8.37
N ILE A 78 4.37 -0.48 7.84
CA ILE A 78 4.97 0.70 8.42
C ILE A 78 4.41 1.90 7.66
N LEU A 79 3.88 2.88 8.38
CA LEU A 79 3.28 4.08 7.80
C LEU A 79 3.70 5.31 8.60
N HIS A 80 3.92 6.41 7.89
CA HIS A 80 4.04 7.74 8.48
C HIS A 80 2.71 8.49 8.32
N GLU A 81 1.67 8.04 9.03
CA GLU A 81 0.31 8.57 8.90
C GLU A 81 -0.22 9.12 10.23
N SER A 82 -0.93 10.25 10.15
CA SER A 82 -1.51 10.94 11.31
C SER A 82 -3.04 11.06 11.24
N ASP A 83 -3.64 10.83 10.07
CA ASP A 83 -5.09 10.88 9.89
C ASP A 83 -5.78 9.73 10.64
N SER A 84 -6.58 10.08 11.65
CA SER A 84 -7.32 9.11 12.46
C SER A 84 -8.24 8.24 11.61
N ALA A 85 -8.85 8.78 10.54
CA ALA A 85 -9.76 8.02 9.70
C ALA A 85 -9.05 6.92 8.90
N ILE A 86 -7.74 7.08 8.64
CA ILE A 86 -6.90 6.03 8.04
C ILE A 86 -6.45 5.04 9.11
N LEU A 87 -6.01 5.55 10.26
CA LEU A 87 -5.56 4.73 11.37
C LEU A 87 -6.67 3.78 11.90
N ASP A 88 -7.91 4.25 11.96
CA ASP A 88 -9.08 3.47 12.39
C ASP A 88 -9.42 2.31 11.44
N MET A 89 -8.77 2.21 10.28
CA MET A 89 -8.91 1.08 9.36
C MET A 89 -8.13 -0.16 9.81
N PHE A 90 -7.19 -0.03 10.75
CA PHE A 90 -6.29 -1.10 11.19
C PHE A 90 -6.80 -1.78 12.46
N ASP A 91 -6.64 -3.10 12.54
CA ASP A 91 -7.03 -3.88 13.72
C ASP A 91 -6.13 -3.61 14.94
N VAL A 92 -4.83 -3.35 14.68
CA VAL A 92 -3.82 -3.11 15.72
C VAL A 92 -2.90 -1.98 15.26
N ILE A 93 -2.69 -1.00 16.13
CA ILE A 93 -1.83 0.14 15.86
C ILE A 93 -0.71 0.20 16.90
N LEU A 94 0.52 0.14 16.43
CA LEU A 94 1.72 0.29 17.26
C LEU A 94 2.43 1.60 16.92
N GLU A 95 2.53 2.51 17.89
CA GLU A 95 3.33 3.72 17.77
C GLU A 95 4.79 3.41 18.14
N MET A 96 5.72 3.70 17.22
CA MET A 96 7.15 3.63 17.51
C MET A 96 7.68 5.01 17.89
N ARG A 97 8.28 5.13 19.08
CA ARG A 97 8.89 6.37 19.57
C ARG A 97 10.13 6.07 20.42
N ASP A 98 11.23 6.77 20.14
CA ASP A 98 12.51 6.63 20.85
C ASP A 98 13.01 5.16 20.94
N GLY A 99 12.86 4.42 19.83
CA GLY A 99 13.24 3.00 19.73
C GLY A 99 12.33 2.05 20.52
N LYS A 100 11.17 2.50 21.01
CA LYS A 100 10.20 1.68 21.75
C LYS A 100 8.86 1.65 21.01
N LEU A 101 8.24 0.47 20.98
CA LEU A 101 6.87 0.29 20.49
C LEU A 101 5.87 0.41 21.65
N ARG A 102 4.75 1.09 21.39
CA ARG A 102 3.62 1.19 22.30
C ARG A 102 2.34 0.95 21.52
N GLU A 103 1.41 0.21 22.11
CA GLU A 103 0.08 0.07 21.52
C GLU A 103 -0.69 1.38 21.67
N LYS A 104 -1.26 1.85 20.56
CA LYS A 104 -2.13 3.02 20.54
C LYS A 104 -3.56 2.54 20.75
N ILE A 105 -4.07 2.77 21.96
CA ILE A 105 -5.45 2.47 22.39
C ILE A 105 -6.40 3.53 21.82
#